data_AF-A0A3D9LJN8-F1
#
_entry.id   AF-A0A3D9LJN8-F1
#
_cell.length_a   1.000
_cell.length_b   1.000
_cell.length_c   1.000
_cell.angle_alpha   90.00
_cell.angle_beta   90.00
_cell.angle_gamma   90.00
#
_symmetry.space_group_name_H-M   'P 1'
#
loop_
_entity.id
_entity.type
_entity.pdbx_description
1 polymer ?
#
loop_
_entity_poly.entity_id
_entity_poly.type
_entity_poly.pdbx_seq_one_letter_code
_entity_poly.pdbx_strand_id
1 'polypeptide(L)'
;MTKKETVIKSITEMDIELLDVVLDNNKAYMEVSKGAFIKTLRDKFDNLKKQGVTKFEKVSKGTCNKCYKGCNGYTFLTKNNDYLDLLFKEENNEIVDLFRCSDFKNEENLIKKNCVYFRFKKDESKNYNPSSHIASLQKQVEVAVKEFEKYENKITDIEEFVSWFKDNKKLYNSVKNFDWDYNFVWPFLSIYVTIENFNELAKNQNSGKKALVEFDNSSEKSMIDWLLKYEKSNLRFSSGYEKTENWKKTNLILFKNGETFFETGGEIKLFNNVLVDIKKCKESIEFSDLFSKHYWEYEKKYAPTKELFEVYGDFEIELSEYLSARNLYPEILKKYNIKPKEKQEKTTANTV
;
A
#
# COMPACT_ATOMS: atom_id res chain seq x y z
N MET A 1 -34.64 -6.34 -26.53
CA MET A 1 -33.50 -6.47 -25.59
C MET A 1 -34.03 -6.22 -24.20
N THR A 2 -33.88 -7.17 -23.28
CA THR A 2 -34.31 -7.01 -21.88
C THR A 2 -33.38 -6.03 -21.15
N LYS A 3 -33.83 -5.50 -19.99
CA LYS A 3 -32.99 -4.65 -19.13
C LYS A 3 -31.67 -5.35 -18.78
N LYS A 4 -31.76 -6.65 -18.44
CA LYS A 4 -30.61 -7.50 -18.13
C LYS A 4 -29.65 -7.68 -19.30
N GLU A 5 -30.16 -7.96 -20.50
CA GLU A 5 -29.33 -8.02 -21.71
C GLU A 5 -28.62 -6.70 -21.99
N THR A 6 -29.29 -5.58 -21.74
CA THR A 6 -28.71 -4.25 -21.93
C THR A 6 -27.59 -3.99 -20.92
N VAL A 7 -27.76 -4.36 -19.63
CA VAL A 7 -26.71 -4.28 -18.61
C VAL A 7 -25.50 -5.17 -18.96
N ILE A 8 -25.74 -6.40 -19.41
CA ILE A 8 -24.66 -7.30 -19.84
C ILE A 8 -23.93 -6.68 -21.03
N LYS A 9 -24.65 -6.15 -22.02
CA LYS A 9 -24.05 -5.51 -23.19
C LYS A 9 -23.23 -4.28 -22.82
N SER A 10 -23.76 -3.40 -21.97
CA SER A 10 -23.05 -2.18 -21.55
C SER A 10 -21.76 -2.50 -20.80
N ILE A 11 -21.75 -3.53 -19.93
CA ILE A 11 -20.51 -3.97 -19.27
C ILE A 11 -19.55 -4.59 -20.29
N THR A 12 -20.04 -5.45 -21.18
CA THR A 12 -19.24 -6.10 -22.22
C THR A 12 -18.51 -5.09 -23.10
N GLU A 13 -19.22 -4.04 -23.55
CA GLU A 13 -18.70 -2.97 -24.40
C GLU A 13 -17.96 -1.87 -23.61
N MET A 14 -17.89 -1.99 -22.28
CA MET A 14 -17.37 -0.94 -21.39
C MET A 14 -18.04 0.44 -21.63
N ASP A 15 -19.31 0.41 -22.00
CA ASP A 15 -20.18 1.57 -22.20
C ASP A 15 -20.82 1.96 -20.87
N ILE A 16 -20.08 2.78 -20.14
CA ILE A 16 -20.46 3.21 -18.80
C ILE A 16 -21.66 4.17 -18.80
N GLU A 17 -21.84 4.94 -19.87
CA GLU A 17 -22.95 5.88 -20.02
C GLU A 17 -24.26 5.12 -20.23
N LEU A 18 -24.25 4.08 -21.08
CA LEU A 18 -25.40 3.20 -21.22
C LEU A 18 -25.71 2.45 -19.92
N LEU A 19 -24.69 1.98 -19.19
CA LEU A 19 -24.90 1.33 -17.90
C LEU A 19 -25.57 2.28 -16.89
N ASP A 20 -25.13 3.54 -16.83
CA ASP A 20 -25.72 4.55 -15.94
C ASP A 20 -27.20 4.82 -16.26
N VAL A 21 -27.56 4.90 -17.55
CA VAL A 21 -28.95 5.09 -17.99
C VAL A 21 -29.84 3.91 -17.62
N VAL A 22 -29.32 2.67 -17.71
CA VAL A 22 -30.13 1.46 -17.53
C VAL A 22 -30.30 1.10 -16.05
N LEU A 23 -29.34 1.44 -15.19
CA LEU A 23 -29.43 1.18 -13.76
C LEU A 23 -30.35 2.19 -13.05
N ASP A 24 -31.06 1.71 -12.02
CA ASP A 24 -32.06 2.48 -11.28
C ASP A 24 -31.39 3.41 -10.26
N ASN A 25 -31.69 4.72 -10.34
CA ASN A 25 -31.18 5.74 -9.43
C ASN A 25 -31.56 5.50 -7.95
N ASN A 26 -32.69 4.83 -7.70
CA ASN A 26 -33.20 4.62 -6.35
C ASN A 26 -32.55 3.41 -5.66
N LYS A 27 -31.97 2.49 -6.43
CA LYS A 27 -31.33 1.28 -5.92
C LYS A 27 -29.90 1.55 -5.45
N ALA A 28 -29.43 0.68 -4.55
CA ALA A 28 -28.03 0.61 -4.17
C ALA A 28 -27.38 -0.56 -4.91
N TYR A 29 -26.12 -0.40 -5.29
CA TYR A 29 -25.34 -1.42 -5.96
C TYR A 29 -24.08 -1.67 -5.14
N MET A 30 -23.87 -2.90 -4.64
CA MET A 30 -22.88 -3.19 -3.59
C MET A 30 -23.01 -2.26 -2.37
N GLU A 31 -24.25 -2.03 -1.93
CA GLU A 31 -24.60 -1.16 -0.79
C GLU A 31 -24.30 0.35 -0.98
N VAL A 32 -23.67 0.77 -2.08
CA VAL A 32 -23.40 2.19 -2.37
C VAL A 32 -24.43 2.80 -3.32
N SER A 33 -24.43 4.13 -3.45
CA SER A 33 -25.26 4.81 -4.44
C SER A 33 -24.89 4.39 -5.87
N LYS A 34 -25.85 4.43 -6.81
CA LYS A 34 -25.56 4.19 -8.23
C LYS A 34 -24.41 5.06 -8.75
N GLY A 35 -24.38 6.33 -8.37
CA GLY A 35 -23.31 7.25 -8.78
C GLY A 35 -21.92 6.78 -8.35
N ALA A 36 -21.77 6.34 -7.10
CA ALA A 36 -20.51 5.78 -6.60
C ALA A 36 -20.14 4.48 -7.34
N PHE A 37 -21.12 3.59 -7.55
CA PHE A 37 -20.91 2.35 -8.29
C PHE A 37 -20.43 2.57 -9.73
N ILE A 38 -21.13 3.44 -10.46
CA ILE A 38 -20.81 3.81 -11.85
C ILE A 38 -19.44 4.48 -11.94
N LYS A 39 -19.13 5.43 -11.04
CA LYS A 39 -17.82 6.10 -11.01
C LYS A 39 -16.69 5.08 -10.83
N THR A 40 -16.81 4.17 -9.86
CA THR A 40 -15.79 3.15 -9.61
C THR A 40 -15.60 2.21 -10.81
N LEU A 41 -16.69 1.78 -11.46
CA LEU A 41 -16.58 0.98 -12.68
C LEU A 41 -15.96 1.76 -13.85
N ARG A 42 -16.29 3.05 -14.00
CA ARG A 42 -15.67 3.94 -15.00
C ARG A 42 -14.16 3.93 -14.84
N ASP A 43 -13.67 4.16 -13.62
CA ASP A 43 -12.23 4.20 -13.34
C ASP A 43 -11.54 2.87 -13.69
N LYS A 44 -12.20 1.74 -13.46
CA LYS A 44 -11.68 0.41 -13.83
C LYS A 44 -11.66 0.22 -15.35
N PHE A 45 -12.72 0.61 -16.06
CA PHE A 45 -12.77 0.52 -17.52
C PHE A 45 -11.75 1.45 -18.17
N ASP A 46 -11.57 2.66 -17.67
CA ASP A 46 -10.58 3.60 -18.19
C ASP A 46 -9.16 3.08 -18.00
N ASN A 47 -8.86 2.41 -16.89
CA ASN A 47 -7.58 1.74 -16.68
C ASN A 47 -7.34 0.58 -17.66
N LEU A 48 -8.36 -0.24 -17.94
CA LEU A 48 -8.30 -1.27 -18.97
C LEU A 48 -8.08 -0.67 -20.37
N LYS A 49 -8.78 0.42 -20.70
CA LYS A 49 -8.64 1.14 -21.98
C LYS A 49 -7.23 1.72 -22.15
N LYS A 50 -6.62 2.27 -21.10
CA LYS A 50 -5.21 2.71 -21.11
C LYS A 50 -4.23 1.57 -21.41
N GLN A 51 -4.60 0.33 -21.11
CA GLN A 51 -3.82 -0.88 -21.44
C GLN A 51 -4.16 -1.46 -22.82
N GLY A 52 -4.99 -0.77 -23.62
CA GLY A 52 -5.39 -1.21 -24.95
C GLY A 52 -6.55 -2.21 -24.98
N VAL A 53 -7.21 -2.47 -23.84
CA VAL A 53 -8.41 -3.31 -23.77
C VAL A 53 -9.64 -2.45 -24.05
N THR A 54 -10.34 -2.71 -25.15
CA THR A 54 -11.49 -1.91 -25.58
C THR A 54 -12.84 -2.50 -25.18
N LYS A 55 -12.89 -3.80 -24.87
CA LYS A 55 -14.10 -4.54 -24.48
C LYS A 55 -13.76 -5.86 -23.78
N PHE A 56 -14.75 -6.50 -23.18
CA PHE A 56 -14.66 -7.91 -22.79
C PHE A 56 -15.02 -8.78 -24.01
N GLU A 57 -14.15 -9.71 -24.38
CA GLU A 57 -14.31 -10.56 -25.56
C GLU A 57 -15.27 -11.74 -25.31
N LYS A 58 -15.39 -12.19 -24.06
CA LYS A 58 -16.23 -13.32 -23.70
C LYS A 58 -17.03 -13.03 -22.44
N VAL A 59 -18.29 -13.42 -22.47
CA VAL A 59 -19.20 -13.40 -21.32
C VAL A 59 -19.63 -14.83 -21.03
N SER A 60 -19.48 -15.25 -19.78
CA SER A 60 -19.74 -16.63 -19.37
C SER A 60 -20.63 -16.66 -18.13
N LYS A 61 -21.66 -17.51 -18.15
CA LYS A 61 -22.54 -17.70 -17.00
C LYS A 61 -21.84 -18.49 -15.90
N GLY A 62 -22.35 -18.31 -14.69
CA GLY A 62 -21.89 -19.05 -13.54
C GLY A 62 -22.69 -18.72 -12.28
N THR A 63 -22.22 -19.27 -11.17
CA THR A 63 -22.83 -19.08 -9.87
C THR A 63 -21.78 -18.80 -8.80
N CYS A 64 -22.20 -18.11 -7.74
CA CYS A 64 -21.37 -17.98 -6.56
C CYS A 64 -21.32 -19.29 -5.76
N ASN A 65 -20.12 -19.68 -5.31
CA ASN A 65 -19.95 -20.85 -4.43
C ASN A 65 -19.98 -20.52 -2.94
N LYS A 66 -19.77 -19.25 -2.55
CA LYS A 66 -19.52 -18.85 -1.16
C LYS A 66 -20.38 -17.67 -0.70
N CYS A 67 -20.08 -16.46 -1.17
CA CYS A 67 -20.67 -15.21 -0.67
C CYS A 67 -22.20 -15.19 -0.72
N TYR A 68 -22.76 -15.58 -1.86
CA TYR A 68 -24.20 -15.68 -2.10
C TYR A 68 -24.48 -16.99 -2.81
N LYS A 69 -24.22 -18.11 -2.12
CA LYS A 69 -24.23 -19.45 -2.72
C LYS A 69 -25.48 -19.68 -3.59
N GLY A 70 -25.26 -20.01 -4.86
CA GLY A 70 -26.32 -20.26 -5.84
C GLY A 70 -26.87 -19.02 -6.55
N CYS A 71 -26.44 -17.81 -6.18
CA CYS A 71 -26.77 -16.60 -6.94
C CYS A 71 -26.08 -16.62 -8.31
N ASN A 72 -26.86 -16.37 -9.36
CA ASN A 72 -26.41 -16.38 -10.74
C ASN A 72 -25.64 -15.11 -11.08
N GLY A 73 -24.74 -15.21 -12.04
CA GLY A 73 -23.95 -14.07 -12.50
C GLY A 73 -23.26 -14.32 -13.83
N TYR A 74 -22.30 -13.44 -14.12
CA TYR A 74 -21.50 -13.50 -15.32
C TYR A 74 -20.04 -13.17 -15.02
N THR A 75 -19.15 -13.89 -15.69
CA THR A 75 -17.75 -13.51 -15.88
C THR A 75 -17.65 -12.74 -17.19
N PHE A 76 -17.08 -11.54 -17.13
CA PHE A 76 -16.67 -10.76 -18.28
C PHE A 76 -15.17 -10.92 -18.44
N LEU A 77 -14.71 -11.49 -19.55
CA LEU A 77 -13.31 -11.85 -19.79
C LEU A 77 -12.75 -11.06 -20.97
N THR A 78 -11.62 -10.40 -20.77
CA THR A 78 -10.89 -9.67 -21.81
C THR A 78 -10.03 -10.62 -22.64
N LYS A 79 -9.46 -10.12 -23.75
CA LYS A 79 -8.54 -10.90 -24.59
C LYS A 79 -7.30 -11.42 -23.85
N ASN A 80 -6.79 -10.65 -22.88
CA ASN A 80 -5.62 -11.01 -22.06
C ASN A 80 -5.99 -11.83 -20.81
N ASN A 81 -7.23 -12.35 -20.73
CA ASN A 81 -7.77 -13.12 -19.62
C ASN A 81 -7.91 -12.35 -18.30
N ASP A 82 -7.92 -11.02 -18.34
CA ASP A 82 -8.38 -10.23 -17.20
C ASP A 82 -9.90 -10.39 -17.08
N TYR A 83 -10.41 -10.48 -15.85
CA TYR A 83 -11.77 -10.90 -15.62
C TYR A 83 -12.50 -10.06 -14.57
N LEU A 84 -13.80 -9.88 -14.80
CA LEU A 84 -14.72 -9.27 -13.86
C LEU A 84 -15.89 -10.25 -13.61
N ASP A 85 -16.00 -10.74 -12.37
CA ASP A 85 -17.09 -11.62 -11.97
C ASP A 85 -18.16 -10.81 -11.22
N LEU A 86 -19.37 -10.73 -11.78
CA LEU A 86 -20.51 -10.02 -11.19
C LEU A 86 -21.70 -10.95 -11.01
N LEU A 87 -22.28 -10.95 -9.82
CA LEU A 87 -23.58 -11.57 -9.56
C LEU A 87 -24.69 -10.59 -9.89
N PHE A 88 -25.79 -11.13 -10.38
CA PHE A 88 -26.99 -10.40 -10.75
C PHE A 88 -28.08 -10.82 -9.78
N LYS A 89 -28.33 -10.00 -8.75
CA LYS A 89 -29.46 -10.24 -7.86
C LYS A 89 -30.72 -9.73 -8.53
N GLU A 90 -31.66 -10.65 -8.72
CA GLU A 90 -32.90 -10.39 -9.43
C GLU A 90 -34.10 -10.66 -8.51
N GLU A 91 -35.05 -9.73 -8.48
CA GLU A 91 -36.35 -9.88 -7.80
C GLU A 91 -37.43 -9.44 -8.79
N ASN A 92 -38.49 -10.25 -8.97
CA ASN A 92 -39.57 -9.98 -9.92
C ASN A 92 -39.09 -9.62 -11.35
N ASN A 93 -38.07 -10.32 -11.85
CA ASN A 93 -37.41 -10.06 -13.16
C ASN A 93 -36.71 -8.69 -13.28
N GLU A 94 -36.48 -7.99 -12.17
CA GLU A 94 -35.66 -6.78 -12.13
C GLU A 94 -34.32 -7.02 -11.45
N ILE A 95 -33.27 -6.41 -12.00
CA ILE A 95 -31.98 -6.32 -11.31
C ILE A 95 -32.16 -5.38 -10.11
N VAL A 96 -31.99 -5.93 -8.91
CA VAL A 96 -32.04 -5.18 -7.65
C VAL A 96 -30.66 -4.81 -7.14
N ASP A 97 -29.63 -5.56 -7.51
CA ASP A 97 -28.24 -5.30 -7.14
C ASP A 97 -27.27 -6.02 -8.09
N LEU A 98 -26.03 -5.52 -8.15
CA LEU A 98 -24.90 -6.08 -8.86
C LEU A 98 -23.71 -6.12 -7.89
N PHE A 99 -23.15 -7.29 -7.63
CA PHE A 99 -21.99 -7.39 -6.72
C PHE A 99 -20.87 -8.24 -7.29
N ARG A 100 -19.63 -7.80 -7.03
CA ARG A 100 -18.42 -8.56 -7.33
C ARG A 100 -18.39 -9.86 -6.53
N CYS A 101 -18.08 -10.96 -7.20
CA CYS A 101 -17.87 -12.26 -6.55
C CYS A 101 -16.38 -12.63 -6.52
N SER A 102 -15.86 -13.04 -5.37
CA SER A 102 -14.48 -13.55 -5.24
C SER A 102 -14.37 -15.05 -5.48
N ASP A 103 -15.47 -15.79 -5.42
CA ASP A 103 -15.53 -17.25 -5.57
C ASP A 103 -16.66 -17.62 -6.53
N PHE A 104 -16.46 -17.24 -7.78
CA PHE A 104 -17.41 -17.42 -8.87
C PHE A 104 -17.03 -18.63 -9.72
N LYS A 105 -17.94 -19.60 -9.82
CA LYS A 105 -17.78 -20.79 -10.63
C LYS A 105 -18.50 -20.63 -11.95
N ASN A 106 -17.74 -20.67 -13.03
CA ASN A 106 -18.28 -20.69 -14.38
C ASN A 106 -18.83 -22.07 -14.74
N GLU A 107 -19.85 -22.10 -15.61
CA GLU A 107 -20.38 -23.33 -16.20
C GLU A 107 -19.33 -23.99 -17.13
N GLU A 108 -18.50 -23.17 -17.75
CA GLU A 108 -17.40 -23.58 -18.61
C GLU A 108 -16.04 -23.31 -17.94
N ASN A 109 -15.04 -24.10 -18.31
CA ASN A 109 -13.67 -23.91 -17.83
C ASN A 109 -13.06 -22.67 -18.49
N LEU A 110 -12.80 -21.62 -17.70
CA LEU A 110 -12.16 -20.39 -18.15
C LEU A 110 -10.77 -20.26 -17.55
N ILE A 111 -9.83 -19.76 -18.36
CA ILE A 111 -8.53 -19.31 -17.88
C ILE A 111 -8.71 -17.86 -17.42
N LYS A 112 -8.58 -17.63 -16.11
CA LYS A 112 -8.66 -16.30 -15.48
C LYS A 112 -7.26 -15.89 -15.03
N LYS A 113 -6.81 -14.68 -15.41
CA LYS A 113 -5.47 -14.17 -15.10
C LYS A 113 -5.53 -13.10 -14.00
N ASN A 114 -5.95 -11.88 -14.32
CA ASN A 114 -6.03 -10.79 -13.33
C ASN A 114 -7.48 -10.37 -13.08
N CYS A 115 -7.86 -10.25 -11.80
CA CYS A 115 -9.18 -9.75 -11.45
C CYS A 115 -9.25 -8.24 -11.67
N VAL A 116 -10.27 -7.76 -12.38
CA VAL A 116 -10.68 -6.35 -12.40
C VAL A 116 -11.33 -6.04 -11.05
N TYR A 117 -10.49 -5.88 -10.04
CA TYR A 117 -10.91 -5.80 -8.65
C TYR A 117 -11.39 -4.39 -8.28
N PHE A 118 -12.54 -4.33 -7.62
CA PHE A 118 -13.01 -3.16 -6.90
C PHE A 118 -13.84 -3.57 -5.68
N ARG A 119 -13.92 -2.66 -4.72
CA ARG A 119 -14.69 -2.80 -3.49
C ARG A 119 -15.08 -1.41 -2.99
N PHE A 120 -16.09 -1.35 -2.15
CA PHE A 120 -16.45 -0.15 -1.42
C PHE A 120 -16.20 -0.38 0.06
N LYS A 121 -15.81 0.68 0.76
CA LYS A 121 -15.69 0.68 2.22
C LYS A 121 -17.05 0.88 2.87
N LYS A 122 -17.16 0.50 4.13
CA LYS A 122 -18.42 0.49 4.87
C LYS A 122 -19.00 1.89 5.01
N ASP A 123 -18.15 2.90 5.14
CA ASP A 123 -18.53 4.31 5.21
C ASP A 123 -18.88 4.96 3.86
N GLU A 124 -18.78 4.22 2.76
CA GLU A 124 -19.29 4.64 1.44
C GLU A 124 -20.73 4.14 1.20
N SER A 125 -21.24 3.26 2.07
CA SER A 125 -22.60 2.73 1.96
C SER A 125 -23.63 3.85 1.94
N LYS A 126 -24.62 3.74 1.05
CA LYS A 126 -25.75 4.68 0.94
C LYS A 126 -26.48 4.86 2.27
N ASN A 127 -26.53 3.79 3.07
CA ASN A 127 -27.21 3.76 4.36
C ASN A 127 -26.19 3.63 5.51
N TYR A 128 -25.00 4.23 5.36
CA TYR A 128 -23.97 4.18 6.39
C TYR A 128 -24.53 4.68 7.73
N ASN A 129 -24.60 3.77 8.70
CA ASN A 129 -25.06 4.02 10.05
C ASN A 129 -24.07 3.36 11.02
N PRO A 130 -23.00 4.07 11.41
CA PRO A 130 -21.98 3.50 12.26
C PRO A 130 -22.52 3.15 13.65
N SER A 131 -21.97 2.10 14.26
CA SER A 131 -22.21 1.86 15.69
C SER A 131 -21.68 3.03 16.53
N SER A 132 -22.18 3.18 17.76
CA SER A 132 -21.69 4.21 18.69
C SER A 132 -20.16 4.16 18.89
N HIS A 133 -19.59 2.96 18.86
CA HIS A 133 -18.13 2.77 18.92
C HIS A 133 -17.43 3.32 17.67
N ILE A 134 -17.89 2.99 16.46
CA ILE A 134 -17.30 3.48 15.21
C ILE A 134 -17.46 5.00 15.09
N ALA A 135 -18.63 5.55 15.43
CA ALA A 135 -18.87 6.99 15.44
C ALA A 135 -17.94 7.73 16.42
N SER A 136 -17.68 7.14 17.58
CA SER A 136 -16.72 7.68 18.56
C SER A 136 -15.28 7.67 18.03
N LEU A 137 -14.86 6.60 17.36
CA LEU A 137 -13.53 6.52 16.73
C LEU A 137 -13.39 7.51 15.57
N GLN A 138 -14.42 7.63 14.73
CA GLN A 138 -14.44 8.61 13.65
C GLN A 138 -14.26 10.04 14.18
N LYS A 139 -14.98 10.40 15.24
CA LYS A 139 -14.83 11.71 15.88
C LYS A 139 -13.41 11.93 16.45
N GLN A 140 -12.82 10.91 17.07
CA GLN A 140 -11.44 11.01 17.59
C GLN A 140 -10.43 11.18 16.46
N VAL A 141 -10.60 10.47 15.35
CA VAL A 141 -9.79 10.62 14.14
C VAL A 141 -9.91 12.02 13.57
N GLU A 142 -11.13 12.55 13.43
CA GLU A 142 -11.36 13.92 12.95
C GLU A 142 -10.68 14.97 13.85
N VAL A 143 -10.71 14.78 15.17
CA VAL A 143 -10.03 15.66 16.13
C VAL A 143 -8.51 15.60 15.94
N ALA A 144 -7.93 14.39 15.88
CA ALA A 144 -6.49 14.21 15.71
C ALA A 144 -5.97 14.82 14.40
N VAL A 145 -6.72 14.66 13.31
CA VAL A 145 -6.40 15.29 12.01
C VAL A 145 -6.45 16.80 12.14
N LYS A 146 -7.53 17.38 12.70
CA LYS A 146 -7.66 18.83 12.91
C LYS A 146 -6.59 19.41 13.82
N GLU A 147 -6.09 18.64 14.79
CA GLU A 147 -4.95 19.04 15.60
C GLU A 147 -3.68 19.15 14.77
N PHE A 148 -3.43 18.19 13.88
CA PHE A 148 -2.28 18.23 12.98
C PHE A 148 -2.38 19.37 11.95
N GLU A 149 -3.58 19.69 11.46
CA GLU A 149 -3.81 20.82 10.53
C GLU A 149 -3.33 22.16 11.09
N LYS A 150 -3.21 22.30 12.42
CA LYS A 150 -2.68 23.52 13.05
C LYS A 150 -1.22 23.78 12.72
N TYR A 151 -0.47 22.79 12.23
CA TYR A 151 0.91 22.94 11.78
C TYR A 151 1.03 23.49 10.35
N GLU A 152 -0.06 23.55 9.58
CA GLU A 152 -0.05 24.12 8.24
C GLU A 152 0.42 25.57 8.24
N ASN A 153 1.31 25.90 7.29
CA ASN A 153 1.90 27.22 7.11
C ASN A 153 2.72 27.72 8.32
N LYS A 154 3.23 26.80 9.15
CA LYS A 154 4.11 27.10 10.28
C LYS A 154 5.40 26.31 10.21
N ILE A 155 6.43 26.85 10.86
CA ILE A 155 7.64 26.09 11.21
C ILE A 155 7.36 25.43 12.56
N THR A 156 7.46 24.12 12.61
CA THR A 156 7.14 23.30 13.78
C THR A 156 8.41 22.60 14.28
N ASP A 157 8.70 22.65 15.58
CA ASP A 157 9.83 21.91 16.15
C ASP A 157 9.52 20.40 16.12
N ILE A 158 10.52 19.57 15.80
CA ILE A 158 10.33 18.11 15.74
C ILE A 158 9.79 17.51 17.05
N GLU A 159 10.03 18.14 18.21
CA GLU A 159 9.48 17.67 19.48
C GLU A 159 7.95 17.80 19.57
N GLU A 160 7.34 18.75 18.84
CA GLU A 160 5.88 18.86 18.75
C GLU A 160 5.31 17.65 17.99
N PHE A 161 6.01 17.20 16.95
CA PHE A 161 5.66 15.97 16.22
C PHE A 161 5.81 14.73 17.11
N VAL A 162 6.91 14.63 17.87
CA VAL A 162 7.13 13.54 18.84
C VAL A 162 6.02 13.52 19.90
N SER A 163 5.56 14.69 20.35
CA SER A 163 4.46 14.81 21.32
C SER A 163 3.14 14.36 20.71
N TRP A 164 2.77 14.87 19.54
CA TRP A 164 1.55 14.47 18.82
C TRP A 164 1.53 12.96 18.57
N PHE A 165 2.65 12.35 18.18
CA PHE A 165 2.77 10.90 17.97
C PHE A 165 2.46 10.10 19.24
N LYS A 166 3.03 10.52 20.38
CA LYS A 166 2.81 9.87 21.67
C LYS A 166 1.35 9.98 22.11
N ASP A 167 0.77 11.17 22.00
CA ASP A 167 -0.61 11.45 22.41
C ASP A 167 -1.62 10.64 21.58
N ASN A 168 -1.33 10.42 20.29
CA ASN A 168 -2.22 9.72 19.37
C ASN A 168 -1.98 8.19 19.30
N LYS A 169 -0.98 7.65 20.01
CA LYS A 169 -0.64 6.22 19.96
C LYS A 169 -1.80 5.29 20.32
N LYS A 170 -2.61 5.66 21.30
CA LYS A 170 -3.78 4.87 21.71
C LYS A 170 -4.84 4.84 20.62
N LEU A 171 -5.10 5.97 19.98
CA LEU A 171 -6.03 6.06 18.85
C LEU A 171 -5.52 5.21 17.69
N TYR A 172 -4.25 5.36 17.30
CA TYR A 172 -3.61 4.55 16.27
C TYR A 172 -3.79 3.06 16.49
N ASN A 173 -3.47 2.56 17.69
CA ASN A 173 -3.67 1.13 17.99
C ASN A 173 -5.12 0.68 17.88
N SER A 174 -6.08 1.59 18.04
CA SER A 174 -7.52 1.30 17.94
C SER A 174 -8.01 1.27 16.50
N VAL A 175 -7.32 1.93 15.55
CA VAL A 175 -7.79 2.08 14.15
C VAL A 175 -6.81 1.59 13.08
N LYS A 176 -5.60 1.15 13.45
CA LYS A 176 -4.54 0.77 12.48
C LYS A 176 -4.90 -0.34 11.49
N ASN A 177 -5.92 -1.15 11.80
CA ASN A 177 -6.40 -2.24 10.94
C ASN A 177 -7.75 -1.92 10.28
N PHE A 178 -8.21 -0.66 10.35
CA PHE A 178 -9.52 -0.25 9.85
C PHE A 178 -9.43 0.34 8.44
N ASP A 179 -8.22 0.50 7.89
CA ASP A 179 -7.95 1.02 6.54
C ASP A 179 -8.67 0.20 5.46
N TRP A 180 -8.80 -1.11 5.70
CA TRP A 180 -9.58 -2.01 4.88
C TRP A 180 -11.09 -1.75 4.94
N ASP A 181 -11.63 -1.27 6.04
CA ASP A 181 -13.09 -1.21 6.20
C ASP A 181 -13.66 0.20 6.07
N TYR A 182 -12.86 1.22 6.33
CA TYR A 182 -13.33 2.60 6.46
C TYR A 182 -12.36 3.60 5.81
N ASN A 183 -12.91 4.59 5.11
CA ASN A 183 -12.16 5.72 4.56
C ASN A 183 -11.77 6.73 5.63
N PHE A 184 -12.60 6.96 6.66
CA PHE A 184 -12.35 8.05 7.62
C PHE A 184 -11.00 7.94 8.35
N VAL A 185 -10.42 6.75 8.49
CA VAL A 185 -9.14 6.54 9.18
C VAL A 185 -7.92 6.99 8.37
N TRP A 186 -8.06 7.11 7.05
CA TRP A 186 -6.95 7.24 6.12
C TRP A 186 -6.11 8.50 6.31
N PRO A 187 -6.70 9.70 6.44
CA PRO A 187 -5.92 10.91 6.71
C PRO A 187 -5.08 10.78 7.99
N PHE A 188 -5.67 10.23 9.06
CA PHE A 188 -4.98 10.05 10.34
C PHE A 188 -3.85 9.01 10.25
N LEU A 189 -4.10 7.85 9.64
CA LEU A 189 -3.07 6.81 9.49
C LEU A 189 -1.90 7.30 8.64
N SER A 190 -2.18 8.01 7.54
CA SER A 190 -1.15 8.63 6.70
C SER A 190 -0.29 9.61 7.50
N ILE A 191 -0.90 10.49 8.30
CA ILE A 191 -0.17 11.42 9.17
C ILE A 191 0.66 10.65 10.22
N TYR A 192 0.03 9.72 10.93
CA TYR A 192 0.64 9.03 12.06
C TYR A 192 1.86 8.22 11.66
N VAL A 193 1.76 7.39 10.61
CA VAL A 193 2.89 6.61 10.08
C VAL A 193 4.01 7.52 9.58
N THR A 194 3.66 8.65 8.96
CA THR A 194 4.67 9.63 8.54
C THR A 194 5.40 10.23 9.74
N ILE A 195 4.69 10.63 10.80
CA ILE A 195 5.31 11.17 12.02
C ILE A 195 6.08 10.10 12.80
N GLU A 196 5.70 8.83 12.72
CA GLU A 196 6.48 7.73 13.31
C GLU A 196 7.95 7.78 12.84
N ASN A 197 8.18 8.07 11.55
CA ASN A 197 9.53 8.26 11.01
C ASN A 197 10.25 9.45 11.66
N PHE A 198 9.58 10.58 11.86
CA PHE A 198 10.15 11.73 12.57
C PHE A 198 10.49 11.40 14.02
N ASN A 199 9.62 10.64 14.69
CA ASN A 199 9.89 10.15 16.03
C ASN A 199 11.13 9.23 16.05
N GLU A 200 11.33 8.38 15.05
CA GLU A 200 12.56 7.58 14.94
C GLU A 200 13.80 8.43 14.65
N LEU A 201 13.70 9.48 13.81
CA LEU A 201 14.77 10.45 13.59
C LEU A 201 15.20 11.11 14.91
N ALA A 202 14.23 11.59 15.69
CA ALA A 202 14.49 12.26 16.98
C ALA A 202 15.10 11.29 18.01
N LYS A 203 14.53 10.10 18.18
CA LYS A 203 15.00 9.09 19.16
C LYS A 203 16.42 8.62 18.88
N ASN A 204 16.81 8.52 17.62
CA ASN A 204 18.06 7.90 17.21
C ASN A 204 19.17 8.91 16.86
N GLN A 205 19.04 10.20 17.22
CA GLN A 205 20.04 11.23 16.93
C GLN A 205 21.46 10.83 17.35
N ASN A 206 21.63 10.33 18.58
CA ASN A 206 22.95 9.93 19.07
C ASN A 206 23.52 8.76 18.27
N SER A 207 22.67 7.83 17.81
CA SER A 207 23.07 6.71 16.96
C SER A 207 23.54 7.22 15.59
N GLY A 208 22.77 8.12 14.97
CA GLY A 208 23.14 8.76 13.70
C GLY A 208 24.46 9.52 13.79
N LYS A 209 24.63 10.34 14.85
CA LYS A 209 25.88 11.06 15.11
C LYS A 209 27.07 10.12 15.26
N LYS A 210 26.92 9.02 16.00
CA LYS A 210 27.96 8.00 16.15
C LYS A 210 28.30 7.37 14.81
N ALA A 211 27.30 7.01 14.01
CA ALA A 211 27.49 6.40 12.70
C ALA A 211 28.24 7.32 11.73
N LEU A 212 27.97 8.63 11.76
CA LEU A 212 28.68 9.62 10.95
C LEU A 212 30.16 9.75 11.35
N VAL A 213 30.47 9.70 12.65
CA VAL A 213 31.87 9.75 13.14
C VAL A 213 32.65 8.49 12.74
N GLU A 214 31.98 7.34 12.74
CA GLU A 214 32.60 6.06 12.38
C GLU A 214 32.60 5.79 10.87
N PHE A 215 32.06 6.70 10.05
CA PHE A 215 32.02 6.52 8.60
C PHE A 215 33.43 6.52 8.01
N ASP A 216 33.80 5.41 7.37
CA ASP A 216 35.09 5.23 6.72
C ASP A 216 34.90 4.62 5.32
N ASN A 217 35.18 5.44 4.30
CA ASN A 217 35.14 5.03 2.90
C ASN A 217 36.53 4.87 2.26
N SER A 218 37.58 4.76 3.08
CA SER A 218 38.95 4.57 2.61
C SER A 218 39.17 3.26 1.85
N SER A 219 38.33 2.26 2.14
CA SER A 219 38.36 0.97 1.46
C SER A 219 36.97 0.37 1.35
N GLU A 220 36.79 -0.50 0.36
CA GLU A 220 35.56 -1.29 0.22
C GLU A 220 35.28 -2.15 1.46
N LYS A 221 36.32 -2.71 2.09
CA LYS A 221 36.16 -3.50 3.32
C LYS A 221 35.62 -2.64 4.48
N SER A 222 36.14 -1.42 4.65
CA SER A 222 35.63 -0.46 5.64
C SER A 222 34.17 -0.10 5.37
N MET A 223 33.81 0.12 4.11
CA MET A 223 32.42 0.40 3.71
C MET A 223 31.48 -0.75 4.03
N ILE A 224 31.84 -1.99 3.71
CA ILE A 224 31.05 -3.17 4.05
C ILE A 224 30.91 -3.30 5.56
N ASP A 225 31.99 -3.12 6.33
CA ASP A 225 31.93 -3.18 7.79
C ASP A 225 30.94 -2.16 8.38
N TRP A 226 30.97 -0.92 7.88
CA TRP A 226 30.09 0.15 8.32
C TRP A 226 28.63 -0.09 7.90
N LEU A 227 28.38 -0.52 6.65
CA LEU A 227 27.03 -0.82 6.17
C LEU A 227 26.40 -1.97 6.97
N LEU A 228 27.14 -3.05 7.23
CA LEU A 228 26.63 -4.18 8.01
C LEU A 228 26.40 -3.83 9.48
N LYS A 229 27.24 -2.96 10.06
CA LYS A 229 27.05 -2.45 11.43
C LYS A 229 25.71 -1.77 11.62
N TYR A 230 25.25 -1.04 10.60
CA TYR A 230 24.08 -0.17 10.67
C TYR A 230 22.88 -0.65 9.83
N GLU A 231 22.96 -1.83 9.21
CA GLU A 231 21.92 -2.40 8.35
C GLU A 231 20.57 -2.59 9.05
N LYS A 232 20.60 -2.85 10.37
CA LYS A 232 19.41 -2.99 11.22
C LYS A 232 19.02 -1.69 11.94
N SER A 233 19.63 -0.56 11.57
CA SER A 233 19.30 0.75 12.15
C SER A 233 17.90 1.19 11.71
N ASN A 234 17.11 1.75 12.63
CA ASN A 234 15.82 2.39 12.31
C ASN A 234 15.98 3.63 11.41
N LEU A 235 17.21 4.13 11.24
CA LEU A 235 17.53 5.27 10.39
C LEU A 235 17.96 4.89 8.98
N ARG A 236 18.03 3.59 8.64
CA ARG A 236 18.57 3.11 7.36
C ARG A 236 17.87 3.72 6.14
N PHE A 237 16.54 3.88 6.21
CA PHE A 237 15.72 4.49 5.18
C PHE A 237 14.67 5.39 5.84
N SER A 238 14.98 6.68 5.95
CA SER A 238 14.00 7.66 6.43
C SER A 238 13.18 8.21 5.26
N SER A 239 11.89 8.40 5.49
CA SER A 239 10.93 8.89 4.49
C SER A 239 9.89 9.78 5.16
N GLY A 240 8.94 10.30 4.38
CA GLY A 240 7.88 11.15 4.91
C GLY A 240 8.20 12.64 4.91
N TYR A 241 9.25 13.05 4.19
CA TYR A 241 9.66 14.44 4.08
C TYR A 241 10.41 14.73 2.79
N GLU A 242 10.49 16.01 2.45
CA GLU A 242 11.30 16.57 1.37
C GLU A 242 12.27 17.60 1.93
N LYS A 243 13.53 17.56 1.49
CA LYS A 243 14.56 18.51 1.91
C LYS A 243 14.36 19.83 1.19
N THR A 244 14.28 20.95 1.92
CA THR A 244 14.26 22.28 1.30
C THR A 244 15.62 22.58 0.64
N GLU A 245 15.66 23.46 -0.35
CA GLU A 245 16.90 23.79 -1.08
C GLU A 245 18.08 24.16 -0.15
N ASN A 246 17.80 24.86 0.95
CA ASN A 246 18.78 25.34 1.91
C ASN A 246 18.76 24.59 3.25
N TRP A 247 18.18 23.38 3.31
CA TRP A 247 17.95 22.64 4.57
C TRP A 247 19.21 22.46 5.43
N LYS A 248 20.40 22.32 4.83
CA LYS A 248 21.66 22.18 5.58
C LYS A 248 21.98 23.41 6.42
N LYS A 249 21.55 24.60 5.99
CA LYS A 249 21.74 25.88 6.68
C LYS A 249 20.56 26.19 7.61
N THR A 250 19.34 25.93 7.16
CA THR A 250 18.11 26.31 7.87
C THR A 250 17.63 25.27 8.86
N ASN A 251 18.04 24.00 8.70
CA ASN A 251 17.49 22.83 9.37
C ASN A 251 15.99 22.65 9.10
N LEU A 252 15.49 23.11 7.95
CA LEU A 252 14.08 23.00 7.59
C LEU A 252 13.87 21.94 6.52
N ILE A 253 12.94 21.03 6.80
CA ILE A 253 12.41 20.07 5.83
C ILE A 253 10.89 20.23 5.73
N LEU A 254 10.33 19.80 4.61
CA LEU A 254 8.90 19.81 4.36
C LEU A 254 8.31 18.43 4.71
N PHE A 255 7.33 18.38 5.59
CA PHE A 255 6.58 17.16 5.86
C PHE A 255 5.82 16.71 4.60
N LYS A 256 5.88 15.42 4.28
CA LYS A 256 5.24 14.81 3.12
C LYS A 256 4.62 13.47 3.51
N ASN A 257 3.35 13.49 3.90
CA ASN A 257 2.62 12.23 4.06
C ASN A 257 2.28 11.63 2.70
N GLY A 258 2.39 10.31 2.58
CA GLY A 258 2.28 9.59 1.32
C GLY A 258 0.98 8.79 1.17
N GLU A 259 0.64 8.50 -0.09
CA GLU A 259 -0.36 7.51 -0.52
C GLU A 259 0.17 6.07 -0.40
N THR A 260 1.49 5.91 -0.48
CA THR A 260 2.18 4.62 -0.65
C THR A 260 2.21 3.73 0.59
N PHE A 261 1.65 4.18 1.72
CA PHE A 261 1.67 3.39 2.96
C PHE A 261 0.58 2.31 2.99
N PHE A 262 -0.42 2.39 2.10
CA PHE A 262 -1.58 1.51 2.15
C PHE A 262 -2.00 1.09 0.74
N GLU A 263 -1.86 -0.20 0.42
CA GLU A 263 -2.22 -0.80 -0.87
C GLU A 263 -3.74 -0.79 -1.14
N THR A 264 -4.53 -0.44 -0.13
CA THR A 264 -5.97 -0.73 -0.04
C THR A 264 -6.86 0.36 -0.64
N GLY A 265 -6.25 1.47 -1.08
CA GLY A 265 -6.91 2.67 -1.62
C GLY A 265 -7.74 3.44 -0.59
N GLY A 266 -7.66 4.77 -0.59
CA GLY A 266 -8.46 5.66 0.27
C GLY A 266 -8.11 7.12 0.04
N GLU A 267 -9.05 8.02 0.35
CA GLU A 267 -8.81 9.46 0.23
C GLU A 267 -7.95 9.94 1.39
N ILE A 268 -6.79 10.52 1.07
CA ILE A 268 -5.92 11.17 2.05
C ILE A 268 -5.87 12.68 1.80
N LYS A 269 -5.72 13.43 2.88
CA LYS A 269 -5.32 14.84 2.81
C LYS A 269 -3.79 14.89 2.75
N LEU A 270 -3.25 15.41 1.64
CA LEU A 270 -1.82 15.66 1.49
C LEU A 270 -1.46 17.01 2.10
N PHE A 271 -0.43 17.03 2.95
CA PHE A 271 0.12 18.25 3.53
C PHE A 271 1.36 18.67 2.76
N ASN A 272 1.35 19.90 2.21
CA ASN A 272 2.40 20.41 1.31
C ASN A 272 3.07 21.70 1.83
N ASN A 273 2.71 22.15 3.02
CA ASN A 273 3.05 23.46 3.59
C ASN A 273 3.39 23.37 5.09
N VAL A 274 3.76 22.20 5.59
CA VAL A 274 4.14 21.98 6.98
C VAL A 274 5.67 21.87 7.05
N LEU A 275 6.34 22.91 7.53
CA LEU A 275 7.78 22.93 7.69
C LEU A 275 8.18 22.42 9.08
N VAL A 276 9.20 21.59 9.14
CA VAL A 276 9.71 21.00 10.37
C VAL A 276 11.15 21.45 10.60
N ASP A 277 11.41 22.02 11.78
CA ASP A 277 12.77 22.28 12.26
C ASP A 277 13.37 21.00 12.84
N ILE A 278 14.38 20.48 12.14
CA ILE A 278 15.10 19.25 12.42
C ILE A 278 16.45 19.48 13.11
N LYS A 279 16.71 20.67 13.67
CA LYS A 279 17.99 20.99 14.31
C LYS A 279 18.42 19.92 15.33
N LYS A 280 17.46 19.32 16.05
CA LYS A 280 17.69 18.28 17.06
C LYS A 280 17.85 16.86 16.47
N CYS A 281 17.68 16.65 15.18
CA CYS A 281 17.84 15.33 14.58
C CYS A 281 18.56 15.38 13.23
N LYS A 282 19.29 16.47 12.96
CA LYS A 282 19.96 16.71 11.69
C LYS A 282 20.90 15.57 11.34
N GLU A 283 21.67 15.09 12.31
CA GLU A 283 22.61 13.99 12.14
C GLU A 283 21.90 12.67 11.76
N SER A 284 20.67 12.45 12.21
CA SER A 284 19.88 11.27 11.81
C SER A 284 19.55 11.30 10.32
N ILE A 285 19.20 12.48 9.80
CA ILE A 285 18.89 12.68 8.37
C ILE A 285 20.16 12.56 7.53
N GLU A 286 21.25 13.21 7.95
CA GLU A 286 22.55 13.11 7.27
C GLU A 286 23.06 11.67 7.23
N PHE A 287 22.93 10.93 8.34
CA PHE A 287 23.24 9.51 8.38
C PHE A 287 22.36 8.72 7.41
N SER A 288 21.04 8.93 7.42
CA SER A 288 20.09 8.19 6.58
C SER A 288 20.39 8.39 5.08
N ASP A 289 20.66 9.63 4.67
CA ASP A 289 21.06 9.97 3.30
C ASP A 289 22.36 9.25 2.89
N LEU A 290 23.38 9.32 3.77
CA LEU A 290 24.70 8.73 3.51
C LEU A 290 24.62 7.21 3.44
N PHE A 291 23.91 6.61 4.39
CA PHE A 291 23.67 5.17 4.45
C PHE A 291 22.94 4.71 3.20
N SER A 292 21.78 5.30 2.89
CA SER A 292 20.97 4.92 1.73
C SER A 292 21.77 4.97 0.43
N LYS A 293 22.53 6.04 0.21
CA LYS A 293 23.34 6.21 -1.00
C LYS A 293 24.30 5.04 -1.20
N HIS A 294 25.07 4.69 -0.18
CA HIS A 294 26.07 3.64 -0.28
C HIS A 294 25.45 2.25 -0.19
N TYR A 295 24.39 2.07 0.60
CA TYR A 295 23.69 0.81 0.68
C TYR A 295 23.21 0.36 -0.70
N TRP A 296 22.53 1.23 -1.47
CA TRP A 296 22.05 0.88 -2.81
C TRP A 296 23.17 0.67 -3.83
N GLU A 297 24.29 1.37 -3.70
CA GLU A 297 25.48 1.13 -4.52
C GLU A 297 26.01 -0.30 -4.33
N TYR A 298 26.13 -0.73 -3.07
CA TYR A 298 26.69 -2.02 -2.70
C TYR A 298 25.69 -3.17 -2.84
N GLU A 299 24.42 -2.94 -2.51
CA GLU A 299 23.31 -3.87 -2.76
C GLU A 299 23.27 -4.23 -4.25
N LYS A 300 23.30 -3.22 -5.14
CA LYS A 300 23.33 -3.45 -6.59
C LYS A 300 24.59 -4.18 -7.05
N LYS A 301 25.76 -3.79 -6.52
CA LYS A 301 27.04 -4.44 -6.84
C LYS A 301 27.03 -5.92 -6.47
N TYR A 302 26.40 -6.26 -5.35
CA TYR A 302 26.32 -7.61 -4.81
C TYR A 302 24.96 -8.28 -5.03
N ALA A 303 24.10 -7.76 -5.90
CA ALA A 303 22.79 -8.34 -6.16
C ALA A 303 22.92 -9.84 -6.52
N PRO A 304 22.08 -10.74 -5.97
CA PRO A 304 22.15 -12.17 -6.27
C PRO A 304 21.98 -12.43 -7.76
N THR A 305 22.76 -13.37 -8.30
CA THR A 305 22.58 -13.82 -9.68
C THR A 305 21.42 -14.83 -9.75
N LYS A 306 20.93 -15.10 -10.96
CA LYS A 306 19.87 -16.10 -11.16
C LYS A 306 20.24 -17.46 -10.58
N GLU A 307 21.51 -17.87 -10.70
CA GLU A 307 22.01 -19.14 -10.15
C GLU A 307 21.90 -19.18 -8.62
N LEU A 308 22.07 -18.03 -7.95
CA LEU A 308 21.91 -17.97 -6.49
C LEU A 308 20.44 -18.05 -6.07
N PHE A 309 19.52 -17.45 -6.83
CA PHE A 309 18.09 -17.65 -6.60
C PHE A 309 17.68 -19.12 -6.78
N GLU A 310 18.28 -19.85 -7.73
CA GLU A 310 18.00 -21.28 -7.91
C GLU A 310 18.52 -22.16 -6.76
N VAL A 311 19.57 -21.73 -6.05
CA VAL A 311 20.18 -22.49 -4.93
C VAL A 311 19.55 -22.13 -3.58
N TYR A 312 19.24 -20.86 -3.37
CA TYR A 312 18.85 -20.33 -2.07
C TYR A 312 17.38 -19.90 -2.00
N GLY A 313 16.67 -19.88 -3.13
CA GLY A 313 15.32 -19.34 -3.23
C GLY A 313 15.32 -17.82 -3.17
N ASP A 314 14.31 -17.27 -2.49
CA ASP A 314 14.12 -15.83 -2.36
C ASP A 314 15.16 -15.20 -1.44
N PHE A 315 15.46 -13.92 -1.69
CA PHE A 315 16.31 -13.09 -0.85
C PHE A 315 15.52 -11.91 -0.31
N GLU A 316 15.75 -11.59 0.96
CA GLU A 316 15.43 -10.31 1.55
C GLU A 316 16.28 -9.22 0.89
N ILE A 317 15.84 -7.96 0.94
CA ILE A 317 16.60 -6.82 0.41
C ILE A 317 17.65 -6.39 1.44
N GLU A 318 18.52 -7.33 1.82
CA GLU A 318 19.56 -7.19 2.84
C GLU A 318 20.95 -7.51 2.26
N LEU A 319 21.86 -6.52 2.32
CA LEU A 319 23.23 -6.67 1.83
C LEU A 319 23.96 -7.81 2.55
N SER A 320 23.76 -7.96 3.86
CA SER A 320 24.31 -9.08 4.64
C SER A 320 23.97 -10.44 4.05
N GLU A 321 22.75 -10.60 3.55
CA GLU A 321 22.27 -11.85 2.98
C GLU A 321 22.93 -12.15 1.64
N TYR A 322 23.17 -11.11 0.83
CA TYR A 322 23.83 -11.26 -0.47
C TYR A 322 25.29 -11.66 -0.31
N LEU A 323 25.96 -11.06 0.68
CA LEU A 323 27.33 -11.38 1.03
C LEU A 323 27.45 -12.78 1.64
N SER A 324 26.52 -13.16 2.52
CA SER A 324 26.56 -14.46 3.21
C SER A 324 26.31 -15.64 2.27
N ALA A 325 25.43 -15.50 1.27
CA ALA A 325 25.16 -16.54 0.27
C ALA A 325 26.39 -16.88 -0.61
N ARG A 326 27.34 -15.94 -0.71
CA ARG A 326 28.60 -16.09 -1.46
C ARG A 326 29.82 -16.22 -0.56
N ASN A 327 29.65 -16.20 0.76
CA ASN A 327 30.72 -16.18 1.75
C ASN A 327 31.76 -15.06 1.51
N LEU A 328 31.28 -13.86 1.16
CA LEU A 328 32.11 -12.67 0.97
C LEU A 328 32.32 -11.96 2.31
N TYR A 329 33.55 -11.49 2.58
CA TYR A 329 33.95 -10.86 3.85
C TYR A 329 33.59 -11.69 5.10
N PRO A 330 33.97 -12.98 5.16
CA PRO A 330 33.57 -13.90 6.24
C PRO A 330 33.95 -13.41 7.64
N GLU A 331 35.05 -12.66 7.77
CA GLU A 331 35.49 -12.04 9.01
C GLU A 331 34.52 -10.95 9.51
N ILE A 332 33.93 -10.19 8.59
CA ILE A 332 32.95 -9.14 8.91
C ILE A 332 31.59 -9.77 9.21
N LEU A 333 31.17 -10.76 8.41
CA LEU A 333 29.94 -11.51 8.67
C LEU A 333 29.96 -12.14 10.06
N LYS A 334 31.08 -12.77 10.43
CA LYS A 334 31.27 -13.34 11.77
C LYS A 334 31.23 -12.28 12.87
N LYS A 335 31.85 -11.10 12.67
CA LYS A 335 31.84 -9.98 13.63
C LYS A 335 30.41 -9.55 14.01
N TYR A 336 29.48 -9.57 13.05
CA TYR A 336 28.08 -9.18 13.27
C TYR A 336 27.13 -10.38 13.48
N ASN A 337 27.66 -11.58 13.72
CA ASN A 337 26.89 -12.81 13.91
C ASN A 337 25.94 -13.15 12.74
N ILE A 338 26.30 -12.73 11.51
CA ILE A 338 25.55 -13.06 10.30
C ILE A 338 25.93 -14.49 9.91
N LYS A 339 24.93 -15.37 9.87
CA LYS A 339 25.13 -16.76 9.45
C LYS A 339 25.19 -16.85 7.92
N PRO A 340 25.95 -17.82 7.37
CA PRO A 340 25.84 -18.18 5.95
C PRO A 340 24.39 -18.52 5.60
N LYS A 341 23.93 -18.07 4.43
CA LYS A 341 22.60 -18.42 3.94
C LYS A 341 22.51 -19.93 3.73
N GLU A 342 21.44 -20.53 4.23
CA GLU A 342 21.19 -21.96 4.08
C GLU A 342 20.57 -22.26 2.71
N LYS A 343 21.03 -23.33 2.07
CA LYS A 343 20.50 -23.75 0.76
C LYS A 343 19.06 -24.19 0.93
N GLN A 344 18.22 -23.90 -0.06
CA GLN A 344 16.88 -24.47 -0.09
C GLN A 344 17.03 -25.98 -0.25
N GLU A 345 16.58 -26.75 0.74
CA GLU A 345 16.43 -28.18 0.58
C GLU A 345 15.42 -28.38 -0.56
N LYS A 346 15.87 -28.96 -1.68
CA LYS A 346 14.94 -29.49 -2.67
C LYS A 346 14.16 -30.57 -1.95
N THR A 347 12.96 -30.26 -1.50
CA THR A 347 11.93 -31.27 -1.30
C THR A 347 11.77 -31.94 -2.66
N THR A 348 12.41 -33.10 -2.82
CA THR A 348 11.97 -34.10 -3.78
C THR A 348 10.52 -34.40 -3.44
N ALA A 349 9.61 -33.63 -4.03
CA ALA A 349 8.22 -34.01 -4.11
C ALA A 349 8.23 -35.35 -4.83
N ASN A 350 7.92 -36.40 -4.06
CA ASN A 350 7.72 -37.74 -4.56
C ASN A 350 6.79 -37.65 -5.77
N THR A 351 7.30 -38.06 -6.92
CA THR A 351 6.49 -38.63 -7.99
C THR A 351 5.62 -39.73 -7.41
N VAL A 352 4.33 -39.46 -7.27
CA VAL A 352 3.24 -40.45 -7.31
C VAL A 352 2.09 -39.84 -8.09
#